data_AF-A0AAV6Z9P3-F1
#
_entry.id   AF-A0AAV6Z9P3-F1
#
_cell.length_a   1.000
_cell.length_b   1.000
_cell.length_c   1.000
_cell.angle_alpha   90.00
_cell.angle_beta   90.00
_cell.angle_gamma   90.00
#
_symmetry.space_group_name_H-M   'P 1'
#
loop_
_entity.id
_entity.type
_entity.pdbx_description
1 polymer ?
#
loop_
_entity_poly.entity_id
_entity_poly.type
_entity_poly.pdbx_seq_one_letter_code
_entity_poly.pdbx_strand_id
1 'polypeptide(L)'
;MSLRSARKLDSSTLEKIAADMSNLIENLDTSELHYDGEEVDSDVITDPKTSGACIPFSAIYNTKGFKEPDLHSYLAGCPIKVRVLEVERFASSSSSKTAVLNIYTIELTHGEFTWQVKRKFKHFQDLHRELLRYKAFIRIPIPTRSHTVRRQTVRSGDVRSMPNLPRNAEIVREEQASSRRKQLEDYLSALLKMPLYRNYHATREFIDVNQLSFIHDLGPKGIEGMIMKRSGGHRIPGLNCCGQGSVCYRWSKRWLVVKDSFLLYMKPDTGAISFVLLVDKEFCIKIGKKETETQYGLRIDNLSRSLILKCNSYRHARWWGQAIEEFVRKHGTNFLTEHRFGSFAAVQENTLCKWYVNAKGYFNDVADAMEAAKEEIFITDWWLSPEIFLKRPVVEGNRWRLDCVLKRKAQQGVKIFVMLYKEVELALGINSEYSKRTLMRIHPNIKVDQSV
;
A
#
# COMPACT_ATOMS: atom_id res chain seq x y z
N MET A 1 -62.74 17.67 -3.54
CA MET A 1 -62.61 18.34 -4.86
C MET A 1 -61.18 18.17 -5.37
N SER A 2 -61.06 17.55 -6.54
CA SER A 2 -59.96 17.54 -7.53
C SER A 2 -58.52 17.17 -7.11
N LEU A 3 -58.15 15.92 -7.40
CA LEU A 3 -56.78 15.44 -7.63
C LEU A 3 -56.33 15.91 -9.03
N ARG A 4 -55.20 16.64 -9.12
CA ARG A 4 -54.56 16.97 -10.39
C ARG A 4 -53.78 15.76 -10.93
N SER A 5 -54.11 15.39 -12.17
CA SER A 5 -53.54 14.30 -12.97
C SER A 5 -52.04 14.49 -13.25
N ALA A 6 -51.24 13.47 -12.96
CA ALA A 6 -49.86 13.34 -13.43
C ALA A 6 -49.85 12.92 -14.91
N ARG A 7 -49.18 13.71 -15.76
CA ARG A 7 -48.95 13.36 -17.18
C ARG A 7 -48.10 12.10 -17.27
N LYS A 8 -48.66 11.02 -17.82
CA LYS A 8 -47.89 9.85 -18.30
C LYS A 8 -46.95 10.32 -19.42
N LEU A 9 -45.64 10.08 -19.25
CA LEU A 9 -44.67 10.20 -20.33
C LEU A 9 -44.95 9.10 -21.38
N ASP A 10 -44.92 9.47 -22.65
CA ASP A 10 -45.33 8.63 -23.77
C ASP A 10 -44.18 7.68 -24.18
N SER A 11 -44.32 6.38 -23.85
CA SER A 11 -43.34 5.30 -24.09
C SER A 11 -42.88 5.23 -25.55
N SER A 12 -43.78 5.59 -26.48
CA SER A 12 -43.52 5.58 -27.92
C SER A 12 -42.44 6.58 -28.36
N THR A 13 -42.25 7.65 -27.60
CA THR A 13 -41.25 8.69 -27.92
C THR A 13 -39.86 8.26 -27.47
N LEU A 14 -39.77 7.55 -26.34
CA LEU A 14 -38.51 6.98 -25.84
C LEU A 14 -38.02 5.83 -26.73
N GLU A 15 -38.93 4.99 -27.23
CA GLU A 15 -38.59 3.91 -28.17
C GLU A 15 -38.07 4.46 -29.50
N LYS A 16 -38.65 5.56 -30.01
CA LYS A 16 -38.13 6.25 -31.20
C LYS A 16 -36.74 6.81 -31.01
N ILE A 17 -36.46 7.45 -29.87
CA ILE A 17 -35.13 8.00 -29.56
C ILE A 17 -34.09 6.88 -29.43
N ALA A 18 -34.45 5.75 -28.80
CA ALA A 18 -33.57 4.59 -28.70
C ALA A 18 -33.26 3.95 -30.06
N ALA A 19 -34.25 3.88 -30.95
CA ALA A 19 -34.07 3.40 -32.32
C ALA A 19 -33.20 4.35 -33.15
N ASP A 20 -33.40 5.66 -33.03
CA ASP A 20 -32.60 6.68 -33.71
C ASP A 20 -31.14 6.67 -33.24
N MET A 21 -30.89 6.51 -31.94
CA MET A 21 -29.53 6.38 -31.40
C MET A 21 -28.84 5.09 -31.83
N SER A 22 -29.58 3.97 -31.93
CA SER A 22 -29.02 2.69 -32.41
C SER A 22 -28.62 2.78 -33.88
N ASN A 23 -29.45 3.40 -34.72
CA ASN A 23 -29.12 3.66 -36.13
C ASN A 23 -27.92 4.61 -36.29
N LEU A 24 -27.75 5.57 -35.39
CA LEU A 24 -26.60 6.49 -35.44
C LEU A 24 -25.28 5.80 -35.06
N ILE A 25 -25.34 4.81 -34.16
CA ILE A 25 -24.20 4.00 -33.74
C ILE A 25 -23.78 3.01 -34.83
N GLU A 26 -24.73 2.44 -35.58
CA GLU A 26 -24.43 1.54 -36.71
C GLU A 26 -23.85 2.26 -37.94
N ASN A 27 -24.12 3.56 -38.09
CA ASN A 27 -23.63 4.38 -39.22
C ASN A 27 -22.31 5.12 -38.92
N LEU A 28 -21.68 4.90 -37.77
CA LEU A 28 -20.34 5.43 -37.48
C LEU A 28 -19.28 4.61 -38.22
N ASP A 29 -18.88 5.13 -39.38
CA ASP A 29 -17.85 4.57 -40.24
C ASP A 29 -16.50 4.49 -39.50
N THR A 30 -16.01 3.26 -39.30
CA THR A 30 -14.76 2.98 -38.59
C THR A 30 -13.52 3.02 -39.50
N SER A 31 -13.71 3.38 -40.78
CA SER A 31 -12.67 3.30 -41.81
C SER A 31 -11.73 4.52 -41.87
N GLU A 32 -11.98 5.61 -41.13
CA GLU A 32 -11.07 6.78 -41.07
C GLU A 32 -9.99 6.71 -39.97
N LEU A 33 -9.80 5.56 -39.32
CA LEU A 33 -8.74 5.37 -38.31
C LEU A 33 -7.41 4.88 -38.93
N HIS A 34 -6.99 5.44 -40.07
CA HIS A 34 -5.67 5.17 -40.63
C HIS A 34 -4.62 6.08 -39.96
N TYR A 35 -3.63 5.44 -39.33
CA TYR A 35 -2.63 6.06 -38.45
C TYR A 35 -1.27 6.02 -39.17
N ASP A 36 -0.79 7.16 -39.65
CA ASP A 36 0.62 7.30 -40.02
C ASP A 36 1.45 7.42 -38.73
N GLY A 37 2.31 6.43 -38.52
CA GLY A 37 3.23 6.37 -37.40
C GLY A 37 4.46 7.21 -37.68
N GLU A 38 4.63 8.29 -36.94
CA GLU A 38 5.96 8.85 -36.66
C GLU A 38 6.37 8.42 -35.25
N GLU A 39 7.37 7.53 -35.20
CA GLU A 39 8.11 7.19 -33.98
C GLU A 39 8.86 8.44 -33.50
N VAL A 40 8.43 9.01 -32.38
CA VAL A 40 9.20 10.03 -31.66
C VAL A 40 9.89 9.33 -30.49
N ASP A 41 11.21 9.19 -30.62
CA ASP A 41 12.10 8.73 -29.55
C ASP A 41 11.80 9.49 -28.25
N SER A 42 11.39 8.73 -27.24
CA SER A 42 11.06 9.26 -25.92
C SER A 42 12.31 9.21 -25.05
N ASP A 43 13.21 10.17 -25.24
CA ASP A 43 14.27 10.47 -24.28
C ASP A 43 13.63 10.93 -22.97
N VAL A 44 13.70 10.04 -21.98
CA VAL A 44 13.26 10.30 -20.60
C VAL A 44 14.17 11.38 -20.02
N ILE A 45 13.74 12.63 -20.09
CA ILE A 45 14.37 13.74 -19.36
C ILE A 45 14.05 13.52 -17.87
N THR A 46 14.97 12.84 -17.18
CA THR A 46 15.07 12.88 -15.72
C THR A 46 15.55 14.28 -15.33
N ASP A 47 14.63 15.09 -14.81
CA ASP A 47 14.92 16.40 -14.23
C ASP A 47 15.91 16.23 -13.04
N PRO A 48 17.18 16.68 -13.15
CA PRO A 48 18.20 16.35 -12.16
C PRO A 48 18.28 17.47 -11.13
N LYS A 49 17.25 17.65 -10.30
CA LYS A 49 17.26 18.69 -9.25
C LYS A 49 16.29 18.46 -8.08
N THR A 50 16.36 17.29 -7.46
CA THR A 50 15.98 17.13 -6.04
C THR A 50 17.06 16.35 -5.32
N SER A 51 18.06 17.06 -4.80
CA SER A 51 19.07 16.52 -3.89
C SER A 51 18.43 16.21 -2.54
N GLY A 52 17.78 15.06 -2.47
CA GLY A 52 17.26 14.44 -1.26
C GLY A 52 17.13 12.95 -1.51
N ALA A 53 17.60 12.12 -0.58
CA ALA A 53 17.46 10.67 -0.67
C ALA A 53 16.00 10.27 -0.46
N CYS A 54 15.15 10.47 -1.47
CA CYS A 54 13.73 10.14 -1.42
C CYS A 54 13.44 8.92 -2.30
N ILE A 55 12.53 8.05 -1.85
CA ILE A 55 11.96 6.99 -2.68
C ILE A 55 10.72 7.58 -3.36
N PRO A 56 10.65 7.60 -4.71
CA PRO A 56 9.52 8.19 -5.41
C PRO A 56 8.23 7.45 -5.09
N PHE A 57 7.11 8.17 -5.05
CA PHE A 57 5.79 7.59 -4.80
C PHE A 57 5.45 6.46 -5.79
N SER A 58 5.88 6.58 -7.04
CA SER A 58 5.71 5.55 -8.08
C SER A 58 6.25 4.15 -7.72
N ALA A 59 7.11 4.03 -6.70
CA ALA A 59 7.59 2.76 -6.18
C ALA A 59 6.46 1.83 -5.68
N ILE A 60 5.29 2.37 -5.29
CA ILE A 60 4.13 1.56 -4.86
C ILE A 60 3.61 0.62 -5.96
N TYR A 61 3.86 0.96 -7.23
CA TYR A 61 3.41 0.19 -8.38
C TYR A 61 4.33 -0.97 -8.75
N ASN A 62 5.56 -0.98 -8.23
CA ASN A 62 6.60 -1.94 -8.59
C ASN A 62 7.05 -2.74 -7.37
N THR A 63 6.08 -3.36 -6.70
CA THR A 63 6.34 -4.20 -5.53
C THR A 63 6.91 -5.56 -5.93
N LYS A 64 7.89 -6.06 -5.17
CA LYS A 64 8.55 -7.35 -5.41
C LYS A 64 8.48 -8.29 -4.20
N GLY A 65 8.75 -9.57 -4.43
CA GLY A 65 8.83 -10.58 -3.38
C GLY A 65 9.93 -10.29 -2.35
N PHE A 66 9.70 -10.65 -1.09
CA PHE A 66 10.61 -10.29 0.02
C PHE A 66 11.99 -10.94 -0.06
N LYS A 67 12.11 -12.04 -0.80
CA LYS A 67 13.37 -12.79 -0.97
C LYS A 67 14.15 -12.39 -2.22
N GLU A 68 13.62 -11.47 -3.01
CA GLU A 68 14.30 -10.99 -4.21
C GLU A 68 15.54 -10.15 -3.84
N PRO A 69 16.66 -10.32 -4.57
CA PRO A 69 17.93 -9.65 -4.26
C PRO A 69 17.92 -8.14 -4.58
N ASP A 70 17.14 -7.70 -5.58
CA ASP A 70 17.17 -6.33 -6.12
C ASP A 70 16.03 -5.46 -5.56
N LEU A 71 15.81 -5.56 -4.25
CA LEU A 71 14.76 -4.81 -3.57
C LEU A 71 15.34 -3.56 -2.91
N HIS A 72 14.99 -2.40 -3.46
CA HIS A 72 15.35 -1.09 -2.92
C HIS A 72 14.43 -0.75 -1.74
N SER A 73 14.89 -1.05 -0.52
CA SER A 73 14.10 -0.82 0.70
C SER A 73 14.61 0.34 1.56
N TYR A 74 15.67 1.06 1.16
CA TYR A 74 16.31 2.08 1.98
C TYR A 74 16.63 3.33 1.17
N LEU A 75 16.48 4.50 1.80
CA LEU A 75 16.96 5.79 1.29
C LEU A 75 18.46 5.75 0.98
N ALA A 76 18.86 6.27 -0.19
CA ALA A 76 20.24 6.28 -0.65
C ALA A 76 21.12 7.20 0.22
N GLY A 77 22.31 6.76 0.63
CA GLY A 77 23.24 7.59 1.40
C GLY A 77 22.87 7.87 2.86
N CYS A 78 21.69 7.44 3.33
CA CYS A 78 21.29 7.59 4.74
C CYS A 78 21.76 6.38 5.57
N PRO A 79 22.47 6.57 6.70
CA PRO A 79 22.78 5.49 7.62
C PRO A 79 21.59 5.18 8.55
N ILE A 80 21.46 3.91 8.95
CA ILE A 80 20.50 3.50 9.97
C ILE A 80 21.17 3.63 11.34
N LYS A 81 20.61 4.46 12.21
CA LYS A 81 21.03 4.59 13.62
C LYS A 81 20.22 3.62 14.47
N VAL A 82 20.87 2.97 15.43
CA VAL A 82 20.26 1.98 16.32
C VAL A 82 20.47 2.40 17.76
N ARG A 83 19.43 2.29 18.58
CA ARG A 83 19.47 2.49 20.04
C ARG A 83 18.72 1.38 20.74
N VAL A 84 19.32 0.74 21.74
CA VAL A 84 18.63 -0.27 22.56
C VAL A 84 18.15 0.38 23.86
N LEU A 85 16.85 0.68 23.95
CA LEU A 85 16.29 1.50 25.03
C LEU A 85 16.12 0.69 26.33
N GLU A 86 15.18 -0.25 26.33
CA GLU A 86 14.70 -0.92 27.53
C GLU A 86 14.77 -2.44 27.41
N VAL A 87 14.99 -3.09 28.55
CA VAL A 87 14.88 -4.54 28.69
C VAL A 87 13.74 -4.83 29.66
N GLU A 88 12.57 -5.14 29.11
CA GLU A 88 11.44 -5.62 29.91
C GLU A 88 11.77 -7.05 30.39
N ARG A 89 11.78 -7.25 31.71
CA ARG A 89 12.00 -8.56 32.35
C ARG A 89 10.66 -9.14 32.79
N PHE A 90 10.38 -10.37 32.36
CA PHE A 90 9.22 -11.11 32.84
C PHE A 90 9.65 -12.36 33.58
N ALA A 91 9.15 -12.52 34.81
CA ALA A 91 9.12 -13.81 35.48
C ALA A 91 8.04 -14.69 34.82
N SER A 92 8.38 -15.89 34.37
CA SER A 92 7.39 -16.89 34.03
C SER A 92 6.75 -17.43 35.30
N SER A 93 5.42 -17.34 35.41
CA SER A 93 4.63 -17.87 36.52
C SER A 93 4.37 -19.38 36.36
N SER A 94 5.45 -20.16 36.29
CA SER A 94 5.39 -21.63 36.29
C SER A 94 6.55 -22.15 37.12
N SER A 95 6.22 -22.97 38.11
CA SER A 95 7.10 -23.52 39.14
C SER A 95 8.33 -24.25 38.56
N SER A 96 9.46 -24.06 39.25
CA SER A 96 10.81 -24.62 39.05
C SER A 96 11.67 -23.99 37.92
N LYS A 97 12.73 -23.29 38.34
CA LYS A 97 13.81 -22.64 37.55
C LYS A 97 13.35 -21.56 36.54
N THR A 98 13.08 -20.37 37.07
CA THR A 98 12.61 -19.20 36.32
C THR A 98 13.67 -18.64 35.36
N ALA A 99 13.56 -18.96 34.06
CA ALA A 99 14.27 -18.22 33.01
C ALA A 99 13.63 -16.84 32.85
N VAL A 100 14.35 -15.77 33.19
CA VAL A 100 13.92 -14.39 32.93
C VAL A 100 14.02 -14.13 31.43
N LEU A 101 12.88 -13.91 30.77
CA LEU A 101 12.84 -13.58 29.35
C LEU A 101 13.04 -12.08 29.17
N ASN A 102 14.24 -11.69 28.72
CA ASN A 102 14.56 -10.32 28.34
C ASN A 102 13.96 -9.99 26.97
N ILE A 103 13.05 -9.01 26.91
CA ILE A 103 12.58 -8.40 25.67
C ILE A 103 13.29 -7.06 25.51
N TYR A 104 13.99 -6.88 24.40
CA TYR A 104 14.73 -5.67 24.05
C TYR A 104 13.86 -4.79 23.16
N THR A 105 13.65 -3.54 23.56
CA THR A 105 13.06 -2.51 22.70
C THR A 105 14.18 -1.79 21.96
N ILE A 106 14.16 -1.88 20.64
CA ILE A 106 15.19 -1.34 19.74
C ILE A 106 14.54 -0.21 18.96
N GLU A 107 15.07 1.00 19.13
CA GLU A 107 14.71 2.17 18.33
C GLU A 107 15.67 2.27 17.15
N LEU A 108 15.10 2.43 15.95
CA LEU A 108 15.85 2.63 14.73
C LEU A 108 15.44 3.95 14.08
N THR A 109 16.43 4.67 13.54
CA THR A 109 16.22 5.92 12.79
C THR A 109 16.89 5.82 11.43
N HIS A 110 16.16 6.18 10.37
CA HIS A 110 16.64 6.19 8.98
C HIS A 110 16.02 7.37 8.23
N GLY A 111 16.82 8.37 7.87
CA GLY A 111 16.29 9.65 7.38
C GLY A 111 15.43 10.33 8.44
N GLU A 112 14.22 10.73 8.08
CA GLU A 112 13.20 11.29 8.98
C GLU A 112 12.40 10.22 9.75
N PHE A 113 12.50 8.95 9.33
CA PHE A 113 11.70 7.88 9.90
C PHE A 113 12.33 7.32 11.16
N THR A 114 11.56 7.28 12.25
CA THR A 114 11.93 6.60 13.49
C THR A 114 10.86 5.59 13.88
N TRP A 115 11.27 4.36 14.19
CA TRP A 115 10.36 3.30 14.60
C TRP A 115 10.99 2.40 15.67
N GLN A 116 10.15 1.65 16.37
CA GLN A 116 10.57 0.75 17.43
C GLN A 116 10.20 -0.70 17.11
N VAL A 117 11.12 -1.63 17.42
CA VAL A 117 10.89 -3.06 17.32
C VAL A 117 11.20 -3.74 18.66
N LYS A 118 10.34 -4.69 19.06
CA LYS A 118 10.57 -5.50 20.26
C LYS A 118 11.10 -6.88 19.86
N ARG A 119 12.25 -7.29 20.39
CA ARG A 119 12.90 -8.58 20.08
C ARG A 119 13.42 -9.27 21.32
N LYS A 120 13.29 -10.60 21.39
CA LYS A 120 13.90 -11.43 22.44
C LYS A 120 15.35 -11.74 22.05
N PHE A 121 16.21 -12.06 23.03
CA PHE A 121 17.58 -12.50 22.72
C PHE A 121 17.61 -13.70 21.75
N LYS A 122 16.66 -14.64 21.89
CA LYS A 122 16.48 -15.76 20.96
C LYS A 122 16.37 -15.29 19.49
N HIS A 123 15.66 -14.19 19.21
CA HIS A 123 15.54 -13.67 17.84
C HIS A 123 16.89 -13.18 17.29
N PHE A 124 17.77 -12.62 18.13
CA PHE A 124 19.13 -12.27 17.72
C PHE A 124 19.96 -13.52 17.39
N GLN A 125 19.83 -14.58 18.19
CA GLN A 125 20.51 -15.86 17.93
C GLN A 125 20.03 -16.50 16.63
N ASP A 126 18.71 -16.47 16.38
CA ASP A 126 18.12 -17.03 15.17
C ASP A 126 18.55 -16.22 13.93
N LEU A 127 18.54 -14.89 14.00
CA LEU A 127 19.08 -14.02 12.94
C LEU A 127 20.57 -14.32 12.68
N HIS A 128 21.39 -14.37 13.73
CA HIS A 128 22.83 -14.59 13.59
C HIS A 128 23.13 -15.95 12.94
N ARG A 129 22.43 -17.01 13.34
CA ARG A 129 22.55 -18.35 12.74
C ARG A 129 22.16 -18.33 11.25
N GLU A 130 21.10 -17.63 10.91
CA GLU A 130 20.64 -17.51 9.53
C GLU A 130 21.63 -16.72 8.66
N LEU A 131 22.21 -15.64 9.20
CA LEU A 131 23.26 -14.89 8.52
C LEU A 131 24.53 -15.71 8.32
N LEU A 132 24.93 -16.54 9.29
CA LEU A 132 26.06 -17.46 9.14
C LEU A 132 25.81 -18.48 8.03
N ARG A 133 24.60 -19.05 7.95
CA ARG A 133 24.19 -19.93 6.83
C ARG A 133 24.26 -19.20 5.50
N TYR A 134 23.73 -17.98 5.44
CA TYR A 134 23.78 -17.15 4.23
C TYR A 134 25.22 -16.86 3.80
N LYS A 135 26.09 -16.50 4.75
CA LYS A 135 27.54 -16.30 4.52
C LYS A 135 28.22 -17.57 4.01
N ALA A 136 27.90 -18.73 4.58
CA ALA A 136 28.43 -20.01 4.11
C ALA A 136 27.95 -20.32 2.69
N PHE A 137 26.66 -20.11 2.41
CA PHE A 137 26.04 -20.37 1.12
C PHE A 137 26.61 -19.51 -0.03
N ILE A 138 26.91 -18.23 0.23
CA ILE A 138 27.59 -17.35 -0.75
C ILE A 138 29.01 -17.83 -1.07
N ARG A 139 29.68 -18.49 -0.10
CA ARG A 139 31.04 -19.01 -0.30
C ARG A 139 31.06 -20.29 -1.14
N ILE A 140 29.97 -21.05 -1.19
CA ILE A 140 29.88 -22.27 -1.97
C ILE A 140 29.67 -21.90 -3.45
N PRO A 141 30.57 -22.31 -4.36
CA PRO A 141 30.41 -22.06 -5.79
C PRO A 141 29.34 -23.01 -6.37
N ILE A 142 28.07 -22.65 -6.20
CA ILE A 142 26.96 -23.39 -6.82
C ILE A 142 26.73 -22.81 -8.23
N PRO A 143 26.71 -23.64 -9.30
CA PRO A 143 26.56 -23.18 -10.68
C PRO A 143 25.08 -22.86 -10.98
N THR A 144 24.53 -21.82 -10.37
CA THR A 144 23.22 -21.28 -10.72
C THR A 144 23.33 -19.80 -11.06
N ARG A 145 22.54 -19.33 -12.03
CA ARG A 145 22.58 -17.95 -12.54
C ARG A 145 22.45 -16.90 -11.43
N SER A 146 21.59 -17.15 -10.44
CA SER A 146 21.40 -16.30 -9.25
C SER A 146 22.64 -16.27 -8.34
N HIS A 147 23.33 -17.39 -8.18
CA HIS A 147 24.56 -17.47 -7.38
C HIS A 147 25.74 -16.78 -8.05
N THR A 148 25.89 -16.94 -9.36
CA THR A 148 26.97 -16.28 -10.12
C THR A 148 26.85 -14.77 -10.03
N VAL A 149 25.65 -14.21 -10.26
CA VAL A 149 25.38 -12.77 -10.12
C VAL A 149 25.65 -12.27 -8.70
N ARG A 150 25.18 -13.01 -7.67
CA ARG A 150 25.41 -12.65 -6.26
C ARG A 150 26.88 -12.70 -5.84
N ARG A 151 27.70 -13.54 -6.46
CA ARG A 151 29.14 -13.59 -6.16
C ARG A 151 29.91 -12.46 -6.83
N GLN A 152 29.50 -12.07 -8.05
CA GLN A 152 30.10 -10.96 -8.79
C GLN A 152 29.85 -9.60 -8.11
N THR A 153 28.71 -9.41 -7.44
CA THR A 153 28.39 -8.16 -6.72
C THR A 153 29.05 -8.03 -5.35
N VAL A 154 29.67 -9.10 -4.83
CA VAL A 154 30.24 -9.15 -3.48
C VAL A 154 31.75 -8.94 -3.52
N ARG A 155 32.23 -7.83 -2.95
CA ARG A 155 33.68 -7.59 -2.79
C ARG A 155 34.25 -8.57 -1.77
N SER A 156 35.43 -9.13 -2.06
CA SER A 156 36.07 -10.20 -1.27
C SER A 156 36.31 -9.84 0.21
N GLY A 157 36.34 -8.54 0.57
CA GLY A 157 36.46 -8.04 1.94
C GLY A 157 35.16 -8.10 2.76
N ASP A 158 34.00 -7.84 2.14
CA ASP A 158 32.69 -7.73 2.84
C ASP A 158 32.23 -9.07 3.45
N VAL A 159 32.71 -10.19 2.90
CA VAL A 159 32.38 -11.54 3.38
C VAL A 159 33.15 -11.92 4.65
N ARG A 160 34.25 -11.21 4.98
CA ARG A 160 35.12 -11.60 6.10
C ARG A 160 34.66 -11.02 7.44
N SER A 161 34.14 -9.80 7.50
CA SER A 161 33.94 -9.02 8.73
C SER A 161 32.55 -9.15 9.41
N MET A 162 32.01 -10.37 9.58
CA MET A 162 30.72 -10.51 10.29
C MET A 162 30.90 -10.23 11.79
N PRO A 163 30.09 -9.35 12.41
CA PRO A 163 30.19 -9.08 13.84
C PRO A 163 29.78 -10.31 14.67
N ASN A 164 30.45 -10.51 15.82
CA ASN A 164 30.15 -11.62 16.72
C ASN A 164 28.93 -11.29 17.58
N LEU A 165 27.99 -12.24 17.69
CA LEU A 165 26.89 -12.11 18.64
C LEU A 165 27.41 -12.36 20.07
N PRO A 166 27.07 -11.53 21.07
CA PRO A 166 27.60 -11.73 22.42
C PRO A 166 26.98 -12.97 23.08
N ARG A 167 27.80 -13.77 23.78
CA ARG A 167 27.43 -15.07 24.37
C ARG A 167 26.34 -14.94 25.44
N ASN A 168 25.51 -15.97 25.57
CA ASN A 168 24.46 -16.02 26.60
C ASN A 168 25.07 -16.46 27.94
N ALA A 169 25.20 -15.56 28.91
CA ALA A 169 25.37 -15.95 30.31
C ALA A 169 23.97 -15.95 30.94
N GLU A 170 23.48 -17.13 31.33
CA GLU A 170 22.08 -17.34 31.76
C GLU A 170 21.73 -16.64 33.09
N ILE A 171 22.69 -15.99 33.75
CA ILE A 171 22.50 -15.28 35.01
C ILE A 171 22.93 -13.83 34.82
N VAL A 172 21.99 -12.97 34.43
CA VAL A 172 22.25 -11.53 34.22
C VAL A 172 21.98 -10.78 35.52
N ARG A 173 23.05 -10.45 36.27
CA ARG A 173 23.00 -9.40 37.31
C ARG A 173 22.65 -8.05 36.68
N GLU A 174 22.02 -7.15 37.42
CA GLU A 174 21.51 -5.86 36.92
C GLU A 174 22.58 -5.00 36.23
N GLU A 175 23.80 -5.00 36.77
CA GLU A 175 24.97 -4.33 36.19
C GLU A 175 25.36 -4.85 34.79
N GLN A 176 25.14 -6.13 34.51
CA GLN A 176 25.45 -6.73 33.20
C GLN A 176 24.40 -6.43 32.14
N ALA A 177 23.20 -5.96 32.53
CA ALA A 177 22.13 -5.66 31.59
C ALA A 177 22.45 -4.42 30.73
N SER A 178 23.07 -3.39 31.32
CA SER A 178 23.50 -2.19 30.59
C SER A 178 24.60 -2.51 29.56
N SER A 179 25.62 -3.26 29.98
CA SER A 179 26.68 -3.76 29.09
C SER A 179 26.11 -4.61 27.95
N ARG A 180 25.14 -5.48 28.24
CA ARG A 180 24.46 -6.31 27.24
C ARG A 180 23.68 -5.50 26.22
N ARG A 181 22.97 -4.44 26.65
CA ARG A 181 22.25 -3.53 25.74
C ARG A 181 23.23 -2.90 24.76
N LYS A 182 24.34 -2.35 25.26
CA LYS A 182 25.38 -1.73 24.43
C LYS A 182 25.98 -2.72 23.43
N GLN A 183 26.29 -3.94 23.86
CA GLN A 183 26.82 -4.99 22.97
C GLN A 183 25.85 -5.36 21.84
N LEU A 184 24.53 -5.41 22.11
CA LEU A 184 23.52 -5.68 21.09
C LEU A 184 23.32 -4.50 20.14
N GLU A 185 23.40 -3.27 20.66
CA GLU A 185 23.39 -2.04 19.88
C GLU A 185 24.57 -1.98 18.91
N ASP A 186 25.78 -2.25 19.40
CA ASP A 186 27.01 -2.27 18.60
C ASP A 186 26.97 -3.38 17.55
N TYR A 187 26.47 -4.58 17.92
CA TYR A 187 26.26 -5.69 16.99
C TYR A 187 25.33 -5.30 15.83
N LEU A 188 24.15 -4.73 16.12
CA LEU A 188 23.20 -4.33 15.09
C LEU A 188 23.72 -3.15 14.27
N SER A 189 24.38 -2.19 14.89
CA SER A 189 24.99 -1.04 14.21
C SER A 189 26.06 -1.48 13.22
N ALA A 190 26.91 -2.44 13.60
CA ALA A 190 27.90 -3.03 12.70
C ALA A 190 27.22 -3.81 11.56
N LEU A 191 26.19 -4.59 11.87
CA LEU A 191 25.47 -5.40 10.89
C LEU A 191 24.77 -4.54 9.81
N LEU A 192 24.11 -3.46 10.22
CA LEU A 192 23.35 -2.57 9.32
C LEU A 192 24.26 -1.65 8.49
N LYS A 193 25.52 -1.45 8.89
CA LYS A 193 26.52 -0.76 8.04
C LYS A 193 26.95 -1.58 6.84
N MET A 194 26.81 -2.90 6.89
CA MET A 194 27.23 -3.82 5.82
C MET A 194 26.07 -4.08 4.83
N PRO A 195 26.11 -3.58 3.58
CA PRO A 195 24.98 -3.71 2.64
C PRO A 195 24.56 -5.15 2.38
N LEU A 196 25.53 -6.07 2.34
CA LEU A 196 25.30 -7.51 2.15
C LEU A 196 24.34 -8.11 3.19
N TYR A 197 24.52 -7.74 4.46
CA TYR A 197 23.70 -8.26 5.55
C TYR A 197 22.48 -7.37 5.83
N ARG A 198 22.59 -6.05 5.65
CA ARG A 198 21.48 -5.11 5.75
C ARG A 198 20.35 -5.47 4.79
N ASN A 199 20.68 -5.73 3.52
CA ASN A 199 19.69 -5.99 2.48
C ASN A 199 19.17 -7.44 2.49
N TYR A 200 19.71 -8.30 3.35
CA TYR A 200 19.24 -9.67 3.48
C TYR A 200 17.83 -9.71 4.09
N HIS A 201 16.95 -10.54 3.53
CA HIS A 201 15.54 -10.60 3.91
C HIS A 201 15.31 -10.87 5.41
N ALA A 202 16.11 -11.74 6.04
CA ALA A 202 15.97 -12.02 7.46
C ALA A 202 16.34 -10.81 8.34
N THR A 203 17.30 -9.98 7.90
CA THR A 203 17.65 -8.73 8.61
C THR A 203 16.51 -7.73 8.52
N ARG A 204 15.90 -7.59 7.32
CA ARG A 204 14.73 -6.73 7.11
C ARG A 204 13.51 -7.16 7.93
N GLU A 205 13.23 -8.46 7.98
CA GLU A 205 12.19 -9.03 8.86
C GLU A 205 12.54 -8.81 10.34
N PHE A 206 13.82 -8.88 10.71
CA PHE A 206 14.23 -8.63 12.09
C PHE A 206 14.02 -7.18 12.52
N ILE A 207 14.23 -6.20 11.64
CA ILE A 207 14.05 -4.78 11.96
C ILE A 207 12.68 -4.22 11.56
N ASP A 208 11.76 -5.06 11.08
CA ASP A 208 10.44 -4.66 10.59
C ASP A 208 10.54 -3.55 9.52
N VAL A 209 11.19 -3.87 8.39
CA VAL A 209 11.35 -2.97 7.22
C VAL A 209 10.92 -3.67 5.93
N ASN A 210 10.25 -2.92 5.07
CA ASN A 210 9.71 -3.29 3.78
C ASN A 210 10.00 -2.21 2.71
N GLN A 211 9.69 -2.49 1.45
CA GLN A 211 9.82 -1.56 0.33
C GLN A 211 8.93 -0.30 0.45
N LEU A 212 7.86 -0.33 1.26
CA LEU A 212 6.94 0.78 1.46
C LEU A 212 7.23 1.61 2.72
N SER A 213 8.25 1.23 3.50
CA SER A 213 8.50 1.79 4.83
C SER A 213 8.88 3.25 4.80
N PHE A 214 9.70 3.65 3.81
CA PHE A 214 10.34 4.97 3.74
C PHE A 214 9.92 5.78 2.52
N ILE A 215 8.72 5.55 2.00
CA ILE A 215 8.09 6.43 1.01
C ILE A 215 7.45 7.58 1.78
N HIS A 216 7.97 8.80 1.58
CA HIS A 216 7.53 10.01 2.29
C HIS A 216 6.04 10.27 2.07
N ASP A 217 5.56 10.16 0.83
CA ASP A 217 4.18 10.50 0.47
C ASP A 217 3.15 9.47 0.95
N LEU A 218 3.59 8.31 1.46
CA LEU A 218 2.72 7.37 2.19
C LEU A 218 2.57 7.73 3.67
N GLY A 219 3.13 8.84 4.11
CA GLY A 219 3.06 9.29 5.49
C GLY A 219 4.02 8.53 6.43
N PRO A 220 3.89 8.77 7.75
CA PRO A 220 4.82 8.27 8.76
C PRO A 220 4.88 6.74 8.77
N LYS A 221 6.05 6.20 9.15
CA LYS A 221 6.25 4.74 9.27
C LYS A 221 5.65 4.24 10.58
N GLY A 222 4.53 3.53 10.50
CA GLY A 222 3.98 2.78 11.62
C GLY A 222 4.70 1.45 11.85
N ILE A 223 4.10 0.64 12.74
CA ILE A 223 4.56 -0.73 12.95
C ILE A 223 4.29 -1.57 11.70
N GLU A 224 5.17 -2.53 11.45
CA GLU A 224 5.01 -3.49 10.37
C GLU A 224 5.60 -4.83 10.78
N GLY A 225 5.24 -5.89 10.06
CA GLY A 225 5.74 -7.21 10.40
C GLY A 225 4.88 -8.36 9.88
N MET A 226 5.41 -9.57 10.06
CA MET A 226 4.71 -10.81 9.70
C MET A 226 3.58 -11.11 10.69
N ILE A 227 2.38 -11.34 10.16
CA ILE A 227 1.21 -11.72 10.94
C ILE A 227 0.35 -12.75 10.21
N MET A 228 -0.40 -13.56 10.96
CA MET A 228 -1.33 -14.53 10.40
C MET A 228 -2.70 -13.85 10.22
N LYS A 229 -3.21 -13.86 8.99
CA LYS A 229 -4.47 -13.21 8.59
C LYS A 229 -5.54 -14.25 8.25
N ARG A 230 -6.78 -14.06 8.72
CA ARG A 230 -7.94 -14.91 8.43
C ARG A 230 -8.61 -14.51 7.11
N SER A 231 -9.04 -15.44 6.27
CA SER A 231 -9.82 -15.16 5.04
C SER A 231 -11.17 -14.49 5.35
N GLY A 232 -11.77 -13.81 4.35
CA GLY A 232 -13.06 -13.13 4.48
C GLY A 232 -13.00 -11.73 5.10
N GLY A 233 -14.14 -11.28 5.64
CA GLY A 233 -14.27 -10.07 6.47
C GLY A 233 -14.99 -8.88 5.83
N HIS A 234 -15.43 -8.95 4.57
CA HIS A 234 -16.21 -7.87 3.96
C HIS A 234 -17.58 -7.78 4.62
N ARG A 235 -18.01 -6.57 4.98
CA ARG A 235 -19.38 -6.31 5.40
C ARG A 235 -20.21 -6.11 4.13
N ILE A 236 -20.70 -7.19 3.51
CA ILE A 236 -21.59 -7.10 2.36
C ILE A 236 -23.04 -7.07 2.88
N PRO A 237 -23.78 -5.95 2.75
CA PRO A 237 -25.19 -5.92 3.11
C PRO A 237 -25.96 -6.99 2.30
N GLY A 238 -26.72 -7.84 2.98
CA GLY A 238 -27.54 -8.87 2.32
C GLY A 238 -26.83 -10.20 2.01
N LEU A 239 -25.51 -10.31 2.24
CA LEU A 239 -24.77 -11.57 2.05
C LEU A 239 -23.89 -11.88 3.27
N ASN A 240 -24.54 -12.29 4.36
CA ASN A 240 -23.86 -12.96 5.47
C ASN A 240 -23.51 -14.39 5.02
N CYS A 241 -22.45 -14.55 4.20
CA CYS A 241 -22.02 -15.89 3.78
C CYS A 241 -21.73 -16.77 5.01
N CYS A 242 -22.34 -17.95 4.97
CA CYS A 242 -22.39 -19.00 5.96
C CYS A 242 -21.03 -19.37 6.59
N GLY A 243 -21.04 -19.54 7.92
CA GLY A 243 -20.15 -20.47 8.62
C GLY A 243 -19.39 -19.90 9.80
N GLN A 244 -20.00 -19.95 11.00
CA GLN A 244 -19.32 -19.83 12.31
C GLN A 244 -18.43 -21.07 12.62
N GLY A 245 -17.89 -21.74 11.61
CA GLY A 245 -17.10 -22.96 11.73
C GLY A 245 -15.67 -22.78 11.23
N SER A 246 -14.71 -23.46 11.87
CA SER A 246 -13.28 -23.50 11.49
C SER A 246 -13.01 -24.00 10.06
N VAL A 247 -14.01 -24.60 9.42
CA VAL A 247 -13.97 -25.12 8.03
C VAL A 247 -14.09 -23.99 7.00
N CYS A 248 -14.66 -22.84 7.36
CA CYS A 248 -15.04 -21.79 6.41
C CYS A 248 -13.99 -20.68 6.25
N TYR A 249 -12.87 -20.74 6.97
CA TYR A 249 -11.80 -19.76 6.83
C TYR A 249 -10.41 -20.36 6.80
N ARG A 250 -9.52 -19.70 6.04
CA ARG A 250 -8.10 -20.06 5.91
C ARG A 250 -7.23 -19.02 6.58
N TRP A 251 -6.18 -19.47 7.23
CA TRP A 251 -5.12 -18.60 7.75
C TRP A 251 -4.02 -18.46 6.72
N SER A 252 -3.47 -17.27 6.57
CA SER A 252 -2.34 -17.04 5.67
C SER A 252 -1.34 -16.06 6.28
N LYS A 253 -0.05 -16.34 6.12
CA LYS A 253 1.01 -15.42 6.54
C LYS A 253 1.01 -14.21 5.60
N ARG A 254 1.00 -13.01 6.17
CA ARG A 254 1.00 -11.73 5.46
C ARG A 254 1.95 -10.77 6.14
N TRP A 255 2.51 -9.83 5.38
CA TRP A 255 3.20 -8.69 5.95
C TRP A 255 2.20 -7.55 6.13
N LEU A 256 1.98 -7.10 7.35
CA LEU A 256 1.11 -5.96 7.66
C LEU A 256 1.96 -4.70 7.72
N VAL A 257 1.47 -3.62 7.11
CA VAL A 257 2.05 -2.27 7.17
C VAL A 257 0.98 -1.32 7.70
N VAL A 258 1.35 -0.52 8.69
CA VAL A 258 0.47 0.49 9.30
C VAL A 258 0.96 1.87 8.90
N LYS A 259 0.07 2.67 8.35
CA LYS A 259 0.23 4.10 8.04
C LYS A 259 -0.84 4.90 8.77
N ASP A 260 -0.80 6.21 8.62
CA ASP A 260 -1.64 7.17 9.35
C ASP A 260 -3.12 7.11 8.94
N SER A 261 -3.35 6.95 7.63
CA SER A 261 -4.66 6.95 6.98
C SER A 261 -5.16 5.54 6.64
N PHE A 262 -4.28 4.53 6.64
CA PHE A 262 -4.64 3.17 6.27
C PHE A 262 -3.70 2.11 6.86
N LEU A 263 -4.17 0.86 6.83
CA LEU A 263 -3.37 -0.34 7.04
C LEU A 263 -3.44 -1.18 5.77
N LEU A 264 -2.35 -1.81 5.38
CA LEU A 264 -2.37 -2.75 4.25
C LEU A 264 -1.69 -4.05 4.61
N TYR A 265 -2.04 -5.11 3.89
CA TYR A 265 -1.30 -6.36 4.00
C TYR A 265 -0.90 -6.92 2.64
N MET A 266 0.31 -7.47 2.60
CA MET A 266 0.98 -7.90 1.38
C MET A 266 1.25 -9.40 1.41
N LYS A 267 1.31 -10.02 0.23
CA LYS A 267 1.78 -11.40 0.11
C LYS A 267 3.32 -11.41 0.13
N PRO A 268 3.97 -12.14 1.06
CA PRO A 268 5.44 -12.12 1.17
C PRO A 268 6.20 -12.68 -0.03
N ASP A 269 5.57 -13.59 -0.78
CA ASP A 269 6.13 -14.29 -1.93
C ASP A 269 6.22 -13.40 -3.18
N THR A 270 5.15 -12.67 -3.47
CA THR A 270 4.99 -11.85 -4.68
C THR A 270 5.19 -10.37 -4.42
N GLY A 271 5.11 -9.91 -3.17
CA GLY A 271 5.08 -8.49 -2.84
C GLY A 271 3.73 -7.82 -3.14
N ALA A 272 2.77 -8.53 -3.71
CA ALA A 272 1.49 -7.94 -4.09
C ALA A 272 0.70 -7.45 -2.86
N ILE A 273 0.27 -6.19 -2.90
CA ILE A 273 -0.68 -5.63 -1.93
C ILE A 273 -2.00 -6.35 -2.10
N SER A 274 -2.44 -7.08 -1.08
CA SER A 274 -3.68 -7.87 -1.15
C SER A 274 -4.91 -7.05 -0.80
N PHE A 275 -4.77 -6.07 0.08
CA PHE A 275 -5.86 -5.20 0.51
C PHE A 275 -5.34 -4.00 1.29
N VAL A 276 -6.08 -2.90 1.23
CA VAL A 276 -5.90 -1.68 2.01
C VAL A 276 -7.17 -1.46 2.84
N LEU A 277 -7.02 -1.36 4.16
CA LEU A 277 -8.06 -1.06 5.14
C LEU A 277 -7.88 0.40 5.57
N LEU A 278 -8.82 1.27 5.20
CA LEU A 278 -8.76 2.68 5.58
C LEU A 278 -9.06 2.86 7.06
N VAL A 279 -8.42 3.87 7.67
CA VAL A 279 -8.83 4.41 8.96
C VAL A 279 -10.03 5.31 8.71
N ASP A 280 -11.11 5.07 9.45
CA ASP A 280 -12.35 5.84 9.38
C ASP A 280 -12.95 6.00 10.78
N LYS A 281 -14.12 6.63 10.87
CA LYS A 281 -14.82 6.89 12.14
C LYS A 281 -15.24 5.62 12.91
N GLU A 282 -15.37 4.47 12.24
CA GLU A 282 -15.66 3.19 12.89
C GLU A 282 -14.39 2.35 13.13
N PHE A 283 -13.22 2.95 12.91
CA PHE A 283 -11.96 2.25 13.12
C PHE A 283 -11.81 1.86 14.59
N CYS A 284 -11.90 0.55 14.86
CA CYS A 284 -11.76 0.04 16.21
C CYS A 284 -10.98 -1.27 16.26
N ILE A 285 -10.29 -1.46 17.39
CA ILE A 285 -9.43 -2.61 17.62
C ILE A 285 -9.96 -3.39 18.81
N LYS A 286 -10.18 -4.68 18.61
CA LYS A 286 -10.70 -5.61 19.61
C LYS A 286 -9.75 -6.79 19.77
N ILE A 287 -9.52 -7.22 21.01
CA ILE A 287 -8.55 -8.27 21.34
C ILE A 287 -9.23 -9.40 22.09
N GLY A 288 -8.89 -10.63 21.73
CA GLY A 288 -9.21 -11.82 22.52
C GLY A 288 -10.18 -12.79 21.84
N LYS A 289 -10.37 -13.95 22.50
CA LYS A 289 -11.12 -15.08 21.96
C LYS A 289 -12.58 -14.75 21.66
N LYS A 290 -13.23 -13.99 22.54
CA LYS A 290 -14.65 -13.61 22.39
C LYS A 290 -14.91 -12.86 21.08
N GLU A 291 -13.99 -11.98 20.71
CA GLU A 291 -14.15 -11.07 19.56
C GLU A 291 -13.67 -11.67 18.24
N THR A 292 -12.77 -12.67 18.30
CA THR A 292 -12.00 -13.16 17.14
C THR A 292 -12.13 -14.66 16.88
N GLU A 293 -12.83 -15.37 17.76
CA GLU A 293 -12.91 -16.85 17.79
C GLU A 293 -11.53 -17.53 17.91
N THR A 294 -10.49 -16.77 18.24
CA THR A 294 -9.08 -17.22 18.28
C THR A 294 -8.45 -16.80 19.60
N GLN A 295 -7.75 -17.71 20.29
CA GLN A 295 -7.23 -17.43 21.65
C GLN A 295 -6.42 -16.13 21.76
N TYR A 296 -5.55 -15.86 20.79
CA TYR A 296 -4.72 -14.65 20.71
C TYR A 296 -5.03 -13.86 19.43
N GLY A 297 -6.31 -13.67 19.15
CA GLY A 297 -6.76 -12.92 17.99
C GLY A 297 -6.84 -11.41 18.24
N LEU A 298 -6.62 -10.66 17.15
CA LEU A 298 -6.77 -9.23 17.04
C LEU A 298 -7.76 -8.95 15.90
N ARG A 299 -8.83 -8.23 16.17
CA ARG A 299 -9.84 -7.82 15.19
C ARG A 299 -9.74 -6.31 15.00
N ILE A 300 -9.63 -5.88 13.75
CA ILE A 300 -9.60 -4.49 13.35
C ILE A 300 -10.82 -4.27 12.45
N ASP A 301 -11.72 -3.41 12.88
CA ASP A 301 -12.96 -3.10 12.19
C ASP A 301 -12.88 -1.68 11.62
N ASN A 302 -13.49 -1.47 10.46
CA ASN A 302 -13.79 -0.15 9.88
C ASN A 302 -15.20 -0.21 9.24
N LEU A 303 -15.66 0.84 8.57
CA LEU A 303 -17.00 0.90 7.95
C LEU A 303 -17.25 -0.24 6.95
N SER A 304 -16.22 -0.63 6.21
CA SER A 304 -16.31 -1.58 5.10
C SER A 304 -16.00 -3.04 5.48
N ARG A 305 -15.18 -3.27 6.51
CA ARG A 305 -14.52 -4.56 6.72
C ARG A 305 -14.14 -4.83 8.17
N SER A 306 -14.17 -6.11 8.52
CA SER A 306 -13.58 -6.70 9.72
C SER A 306 -12.36 -7.56 9.37
N LEU A 307 -11.16 -7.10 9.73
CA LEU A 307 -9.90 -7.82 9.57
C LEU A 307 -9.56 -8.58 10.84
N ILE A 308 -9.40 -9.91 10.74
CA ILE A 308 -9.01 -10.75 11.89
C ILE A 308 -7.60 -11.31 11.68
N LEU A 309 -6.78 -11.12 12.70
CA LEU A 309 -5.37 -11.47 12.76
C LEU A 309 -5.13 -12.41 13.94
N LYS A 310 -4.15 -13.30 13.82
CA LYS A 310 -3.74 -14.25 14.87
C LYS A 310 -2.30 -13.98 15.29
N CYS A 311 -2.12 -13.87 16.60
CA CYS A 311 -0.82 -13.68 17.24
C CYS A 311 -0.37 -14.96 17.97
N ASN A 312 0.91 -15.00 18.34
CA ASN A 312 1.53 -16.13 19.03
C ASN A 312 1.30 -16.15 20.55
N SER A 313 0.90 -15.02 21.13
CA SER A 313 0.61 -14.88 22.55
C SER A 313 -0.33 -13.69 22.79
N TYR A 314 -0.99 -13.66 23.94
CA TYR A 314 -1.81 -12.52 24.34
C TYR A 314 -1.01 -11.21 24.39
N ARG A 315 0.24 -11.26 24.90
CA ARG A 315 1.13 -10.08 24.93
C ARG A 315 1.45 -9.58 23.52
N HIS A 316 1.64 -10.48 22.56
CA HIS A 316 1.89 -10.10 21.18
C HIS A 316 0.64 -9.44 20.56
N ALA A 317 -0.55 -9.97 20.82
CA ALA A 317 -1.81 -9.36 20.37
C ALA A 317 -2.03 -7.98 20.99
N ARG A 318 -1.77 -7.84 22.30
CA ARG A 318 -1.87 -6.56 23.01
C ARG A 318 -0.88 -5.52 22.49
N TRP A 319 0.37 -5.92 22.25
CA TRP A 319 1.37 -5.04 21.66
C TRP A 319 0.95 -4.54 20.29
N TRP A 320 0.53 -5.42 19.37
CA TRP A 320 0.01 -5.02 18.07
C TRP A 320 -1.17 -4.06 18.21
N GLY A 321 -2.19 -4.44 19.00
CA GLY A 321 -3.38 -3.61 19.16
C GLY A 321 -3.06 -2.22 19.70
N GLN A 322 -2.31 -2.13 20.80
CA GLN A 322 -1.92 -0.85 21.41
C GLN A 322 -1.06 -0.01 20.47
N ALA A 323 -0.07 -0.60 19.81
CA ALA A 323 0.83 0.14 18.93
C ALA A 323 0.11 0.67 17.68
N ILE A 324 -0.85 -0.07 17.10
CA ILE A 324 -1.71 0.46 16.02
C ILE A 324 -2.57 1.60 16.55
N GLU A 325 -3.25 1.39 17.68
CA GLU A 325 -4.18 2.37 18.23
C GLU A 325 -3.48 3.67 18.61
N GLU A 326 -2.32 3.60 19.26
CA GLU A 326 -1.48 4.76 19.59
C GLU A 326 -0.98 5.49 18.34
N PHE A 327 -0.54 4.74 17.32
CA PHE A 327 -0.05 5.32 16.08
C PHE A 327 -1.16 6.06 15.32
N VAL A 328 -2.31 5.42 15.13
CA VAL A 328 -3.47 6.00 14.43
C VAL A 328 -4.04 7.17 15.22
N ARG A 329 -4.11 7.09 16.56
CA ARG A 329 -4.53 8.22 17.39
C ARG A 329 -3.55 9.39 17.32
N LYS A 330 -2.26 9.14 17.09
CA LYS A 330 -1.26 10.21 16.99
C LYS A 330 -1.25 10.88 15.61
N HIS A 331 -1.41 10.09 14.54
CA HIS A 331 -1.17 10.55 13.16
C HIS A 331 -2.43 10.64 12.30
N GLY A 332 -3.50 9.90 12.65
CA GLY A 332 -4.72 9.77 11.86
C GLY A 332 -5.97 10.34 12.54
N THR A 333 -5.83 11.25 13.51
CA THR A 333 -6.95 11.84 14.27
C THR A 333 -8.07 12.36 13.39
N ASN A 334 -7.71 13.04 12.29
CA ASN A 334 -8.66 13.61 11.35
C ASN A 334 -9.58 12.56 10.71
N PHE A 335 -9.17 11.29 10.63
CA PHE A 335 -9.98 10.23 10.06
C PHE A 335 -10.88 9.52 11.09
N LEU A 336 -10.56 9.66 12.39
CA LEU A 336 -11.28 8.99 13.48
C LEU A 336 -12.49 9.77 13.97
N THR A 337 -12.53 11.08 13.73
CA THR A 337 -13.58 11.98 14.23
C THR A 337 -14.57 12.36 13.13
N GLU A 338 -15.83 12.54 13.50
CA GLU A 338 -16.78 13.22 12.63
C GLU A 338 -16.51 14.73 12.61
N HIS A 339 -16.58 15.32 11.43
CA HIS A 339 -16.40 16.76 11.25
C HIS A 339 -17.74 17.46 11.05
N ARG A 340 -17.70 18.77 10.83
CA ARG A 340 -18.89 19.60 10.55
C ARG A 340 -19.77 18.91 9.48
N PHE A 341 -21.07 18.83 9.76
CA PHE A 341 -22.09 18.15 8.94
C PHE A 341 -21.94 16.62 8.82
N GLY A 342 -21.20 15.97 9.73
CA GLY A 342 -20.94 14.53 9.67
C GLY A 342 -19.98 14.14 8.53
N SER A 343 -19.21 15.10 8.02
CA SER A 343 -18.21 14.87 6.97
C SER A 343 -17.08 13.97 7.47
N PHE A 344 -16.53 13.16 6.56
CA PHE A 344 -15.29 12.39 6.81
C PHE A 344 -14.04 13.28 6.78
N ALA A 345 -14.12 14.47 6.17
CA ALA A 345 -13.01 15.39 5.98
C ALA A 345 -13.14 16.62 6.89
N ALA A 346 -12.00 17.05 7.45
CA ALA A 346 -11.87 18.26 8.26
C ALA A 346 -11.99 19.54 7.42
N VAL A 347 -12.31 20.66 8.08
CA VAL A 347 -12.31 21.98 7.44
C VAL A 347 -10.87 22.39 7.08
N GLN A 348 -10.63 22.72 5.81
CA GLN A 348 -9.35 23.23 5.32
C GLN A 348 -9.43 24.74 5.12
N GLU A 349 -8.84 25.50 6.04
CA GLU A 349 -8.80 26.96 5.98
C GLU A 349 -7.80 27.44 4.91
N ASN A 350 -8.07 28.61 4.32
CA ASN A 350 -7.21 29.25 3.31
C ASN A 350 -6.92 28.39 2.06
N THR A 351 -7.80 27.45 1.73
CA THR A 351 -7.72 26.67 0.48
C THR A 351 -8.03 27.56 -0.72
N LEU A 352 -7.16 27.56 -1.72
CA LEU A 352 -7.43 28.22 -3.00
C LEU A 352 -8.56 27.50 -3.73
N CYS A 353 -9.64 28.21 -4.02
CA CYS A 353 -10.82 27.68 -4.68
C CYS A 353 -11.13 28.50 -5.93
N LYS A 354 -11.52 27.82 -7.01
CA LYS A 354 -12.04 28.44 -8.24
C LYS A 354 -13.40 27.82 -8.56
N TRP A 355 -14.37 28.66 -8.88
CA TRP A 355 -15.70 28.24 -9.29
C TRP A 355 -15.90 28.46 -10.78
N TYR A 356 -16.81 27.70 -11.36
CA TYR A 356 -17.14 27.78 -12.78
C TYR A 356 -18.64 27.90 -12.96
N VAL A 357 -19.04 28.78 -13.87
CA VAL A 357 -20.39 28.80 -14.44
C VAL A 357 -20.27 28.25 -15.85
N ASN A 358 -21.02 27.20 -16.15
CA ASN A 358 -20.94 26.39 -17.37
C ASN A 358 -19.61 25.61 -17.52
N ALA A 359 -19.58 24.70 -18.51
CA ALA A 359 -18.49 23.75 -18.69
C ALA A 359 -17.29 24.29 -19.49
N LYS A 360 -17.40 25.42 -20.22
CA LYS A 360 -16.31 25.92 -21.09
C LYS A 360 -15.02 26.18 -20.32
N GLY A 361 -15.10 26.94 -19.23
CA GLY A 361 -13.95 27.22 -18.37
C GLY A 361 -13.50 25.99 -17.58
N TYR A 362 -14.45 25.18 -17.11
CA TYR A 362 -14.16 23.96 -16.36
C TYR A 362 -13.35 22.96 -17.20
N PHE A 363 -13.81 22.61 -18.40
CA PHE A 363 -13.12 21.65 -19.26
C PHE A 363 -11.77 22.16 -19.76
N ASN A 364 -11.64 23.48 -20.00
CA ASN A 364 -10.35 24.06 -20.35
C ASN A 364 -9.30 23.82 -19.24
N ASP A 365 -9.67 24.12 -18.00
CA ASP A 365 -8.74 24.01 -16.86
C ASP A 365 -8.51 22.54 -16.44
N VAL A 366 -9.51 21.66 -16.61
CA VAL A 366 -9.34 20.20 -16.45
C VAL A 366 -8.33 19.65 -17.46
N ALA A 367 -8.38 20.10 -18.72
CA ALA A 367 -7.43 19.68 -19.73
C ALA A 367 -5.99 20.09 -19.37
N ASP A 368 -5.80 21.32 -18.89
CA ASP A 368 -4.49 21.82 -18.47
C ASP A 368 -3.99 21.09 -17.22
N ALA A 369 -4.86 20.79 -16.25
CA ALA A 369 -4.52 20.00 -15.07
C ALA A 369 -4.10 18.56 -15.44
N MET A 370 -4.83 17.90 -16.34
CA MET A 370 -4.47 16.57 -16.84
C MET A 370 -3.14 16.60 -17.60
N GLU A 371 -2.91 17.62 -18.43
CA GLU A 371 -1.65 17.78 -19.17
C GLU A 371 -0.45 17.95 -18.22
N ALA A 372 -0.62 18.66 -17.12
CA ALA A 372 0.40 18.88 -16.10
C ALA A 372 0.64 17.68 -15.16
N ALA A 373 -0.23 16.65 -15.17
CA ALA A 373 -0.15 15.52 -14.26
C ALA A 373 1.18 14.74 -14.41
N LYS A 374 1.78 14.37 -13.27
CA LYS A 374 3.07 13.65 -13.23
C LYS A 374 2.97 12.21 -12.72
N GLU A 375 2.00 11.92 -11.87
CA GLU A 375 1.93 10.65 -11.16
C GLU A 375 0.60 9.94 -11.41
N GLU A 376 -0.51 10.58 -11.05
CA GLU A 376 -1.83 9.95 -11.05
C GLU A 376 -2.92 10.88 -11.57
N ILE A 377 -3.93 10.29 -12.23
CA ILE A 377 -5.19 10.94 -12.57
C ILE A 377 -6.32 10.04 -12.07
N PHE A 378 -7.15 10.57 -11.18
CA PHE A 378 -8.35 9.90 -10.69
C PHE A 378 -9.59 10.54 -11.33
N ILE A 379 -10.46 9.72 -11.91
CA ILE A 379 -11.71 10.17 -12.54
C ILE A 379 -12.86 9.35 -11.96
N THR A 380 -13.90 10.04 -11.51
CA THR A 380 -15.18 9.44 -11.13
C THR A 380 -16.25 10.08 -11.99
N ASP A 381 -17.05 9.30 -12.70
CA ASP A 381 -18.09 9.85 -13.55
C ASP A 381 -19.36 9.00 -13.54
N TRP A 382 -20.50 9.68 -13.62
CA TRP A 382 -21.79 9.01 -13.84
C TRP A 382 -21.95 8.62 -15.31
N TRP A 383 -21.48 9.46 -16.24
CA TRP A 383 -21.45 9.16 -17.66
C TRP A 383 -20.27 9.84 -18.34
N LEU A 384 -19.27 9.04 -18.72
CA LEU A 384 -18.06 9.52 -19.38
C LEU A 384 -18.10 9.16 -20.87
N SER A 385 -17.98 10.17 -21.72
CA SER A 385 -17.78 10.01 -23.17
C SER A 385 -16.29 10.16 -23.52
N PRO A 386 -15.57 9.08 -23.88
CA PRO A 386 -14.12 9.13 -24.12
C PRO A 386 -13.69 10.14 -25.19
N GLU A 387 -14.54 10.38 -26.19
CA GLU A 387 -14.23 11.19 -27.37
C GLU A 387 -14.62 12.67 -27.21
N ILE A 388 -14.99 13.13 -26.01
CA ILE A 388 -15.35 14.52 -25.78
C ILE A 388 -14.14 15.45 -25.91
N PHE A 389 -14.32 16.59 -26.59
CA PHE A 389 -13.32 17.66 -26.65
C PHE A 389 -13.43 18.60 -25.44
N LEU A 390 -12.31 18.73 -24.74
CA LEU A 390 -12.17 19.56 -23.54
C LEU A 390 -11.94 21.05 -23.88
N LYS A 391 -11.32 21.35 -25.03
CA LYS A 391 -11.13 22.73 -25.54
C LYS A 391 -11.83 22.92 -26.88
N ARG A 392 -12.51 24.06 -27.05
CA ARG A 392 -13.31 24.38 -28.25
C ARG A 392 -13.16 25.86 -28.65
N PRO A 393 -13.14 26.21 -29.95
CA PRO A 393 -13.27 25.34 -31.12
C PRO A 393 -12.07 24.37 -31.29
N VAL A 394 -12.26 23.30 -32.04
CA VAL A 394 -11.23 22.29 -32.29
C VAL A 394 -10.25 22.84 -33.32
N VAL A 395 -9.07 23.27 -32.86
CA VAL A 395 -8.04 23.90 -33.71
C VAL A 395 -6.72 23.12 -33.77
N GLU A 396 -6.47 22.24 -32.80
CA GLU A 396 -5.23 21.44 -32.66
C GLU A 396 -5.50 19.94 -32.92
N GLY A 397 -6.37 19.64 -33.89
CA GLY A 397 -6.83 18.28 -34.17
C GLY A 397 -7.37 17.60 -32.90
N ASN A 398 -6.96 16.35 -32.65
CA ASN A 398 -7.41 15.56 -31.50
C ASN A 398 -6.63 15.84 -30.19
N ARG A 399 -5.76 16.86 -30.14
CA ARG A 399 -4.89 17.12 -28.98
C ARG A 399 -5.64 17.20 -27.64
N TRP A 400 -6.82 17.82 -27.66
CA TRP A 400 -7.67 18.08 -26.50
C TRP A 400 -8.91 17.18 -26.41
N ARG A 401 -8.94 16.08 -27.16
CA ARG A 401 -9.93 15.01 -26.98
C ARG A 401 -9.53 14.18 -25.76
N LEU A 402 -10.49 13.89 -24.88
CA LEU A 402 -10.22 13.30 -23.55
C LEU A 402 -9.37 12.02 -23.64
N ASP A 403 -9.79 11.06 -24.46
CA ASP A 403 -9.05 9.82 -24.73
C ASP A 403 -7.60 10.06 -25.20
N CYS A 404 -7.36 11.04 -26.08
CA CYS A 404 -6.03 11.41 -26.57
C CYS A 404 -5.15 12.03 -25.47
N VAL A 405 -5.72 12.87 -24.60
CA VAL A 405 -5.00 13.41 -23.42
C VAL A 405 -4.61 12.26 -22.50
N LEU A 406 -5.56 11.40 -22.13
CA LEU A 406 -5.29 10.26 -21.24
C LEU A 406 -4.26 9.29 -21.85
N LYS A 407 -4.31 9.03 -23.17
CA LYS A 407 -3.31 8.22 -23.89
C LYS A 407 -1.90 8.80 -23.70
N ARG A 408 -1.72 10.08 -24.01
CA ARG A 408 -0.43 10.76 -23.95
C ARG A 408 0.13 10.76 -22.53
N LYS A 409 -0.71 11.03 -21.53
CA LYS A 409 -0.30 10.98 -20.11
C LYS A 409 0.05 9.57 -19.66
N ALA A 410 -0.73 8.58 -20.06
CA ALA A 410 -0.47 7.18 -19.74
C ALA A 410 0.87 6.69 -20.33
N GLN A 411 1.21 7.11 -21.55
CA GLN A 411 2.50 6.84 -22.20
C GLN A 411 3.69 7.48 -21.47
N GLN A 412 3.48 8.66 -20.87
CA GLN A 412 4.47 9.33 -20.00
C GLN A 412 4.61 8.67 -18.61
N GLY A 413 3.91 7.56 -18.35
CA GLY A 413 4.01 6.79 -17.11
C GLY A 413 2.95 7.12 -16.06
N VAL A 414 2.08 8.12 -16.30
CA VAL A 414 0.99 8.49 -15.38
C VAL A 414 0.01 7.33 -15.24
N LYS A 415 -0.38 7.01 -14.00
CA LYS A 415 -1.40 6.00 -13.70
C LYS A 415 -2.78 6.65 -13.69
N ILE A 416 -3.71 6.09 -14.46
CA ILE A 416 -5.03 6.67 -14.64
C ILE A 416 -6.05 5.66 -14.14
N PHE A 417 -6.84 6.07 -13.15
CA PHE A 417 -7.89 5.22 -12.57
C PHE A 417 -9.23 5.90 -12.73
N VAL A 418 -10.16 5.18 -13.36
CA VAL A 418 -11.50 5.67 -13.67
C VAL A 418 -12.52 4.78 -12.97
N MET A 419 -13.43 5.38 -12.21
CA MET A 419 -14.60 4.71 -11.64
C MET A 419 -15.85 5.21 -12.34
N LEU A 420 -16.57 4.31 -13.00
CA LEU A 420 -17.82 4.62 -13.71
C LEU A 420 -19.01 4.05 -12.96
N TYR A 421 -20.13 4.77 -12.98
CA TYR A 421 -21.42 4.20 -12.59
C TYR A 421 -21.81 3.08 -13.56
N LYS A 422 -22.27 1.94 -13.02
CA LYS A 422 -22.81 0.83 -13.78
C LYS A 422 -24.33 0.93 -13.82
N GLU A 423 -24.83 1.28 -14.98
CA GLU A 423 -26.24 1.40 -15.26
C GLU A 423 -26.97 0.06 -15.34
N VAL A 424 -28.30 0.15 -15.21
CA VAL A 424 -29.21 -0.86 -15.73
C VAL A 424 -29.42 -0.57 -17.21
N GLU A 425 -28.79 -1.38 -18.07
CA GLU A 425 -28.71 -1.16 -19.53
C GLU A 425 -30.07 -0.90 -20.20
N LEU A 426 -31.13 -1.56 -19.73
CA LEU A 426 -32.50 -1.41 -20.25
C LEU A 426 -33.16 -0.07 -19.90
N ALA A 427 -32.65 0.64 -18.88
CA ALA A 427 -33.25 1.87 -18.36
C ALA A 427 -32.46 3.14 -18.71
N LEU A 428 -31.15 3.02 -18.98
CA LEU A 428 -30.26 4.16 -19.20
C LEU A 428 -29.26 3.85 -20.32
N GLY A 429 -29.20 4.72 -21.34
CA GLY A 429 -28.32 4.59 -22.50
C GLY A 429 -26.93 5.18 -22.34
N ILE A 430 -26.37 5.23 -21.11
CA ILE A 430 -25.04 5.84 -20.88
C ILE A 430 -23.89 4.98 -21.42
N ASN A 431 -24.10 3.67 -21.57
CA ASN A 431 -23.17 2.71 -22.12
C ASN A 431 -21.78 2.74 -21.44
N SER A 432 -21.77 2.55 -20.12
CA SER A 432 -20.52 2.57 -19.35
C SER A 432 -19.55 1.47 -19.77
N GLU A 433 -20.05 0.36 -20.32
CA GLU A 433 -19.25 -0.73 -20.85
C GLU A 433 -18.47 -0.33 -22.11
N TYR A 434 -19.08 0.44 -23.02
CA TYR A 434 -18.36 1.05 -24.14
C TYR A 434 -17.19 1.90 -23.62
N SER A 435 -17.47 2.85 -22.72
CA SER A 435 -16.46 3.77 -22.21
C SER A 435 -15.31 3.05 -21.51
N LYS A 436 -15.63 2.04 -20.69
CA LYS A 436 -14.63 1.17 -20.04
C LYS A 436 -13.76 0.46 -21.07
N ARG A 437 -14.37 -0.21 -22.04
CA ARG A 437 -13.64 -0.99 -23.06
C ARG A 437 -12.77 -0.09 -23.92
N THR A 438 -13.27 1.07 -24.32
CA THR A 438 -12.53 2.07 -25.11
C THR A 438 -11.30 2.56 -24.32
N LEU A 439 -11.49 3.04 -23.08
CA LEU A 439 -10.40 3.55 -22.26
C LEU A 439 -9.34 2.49 -21.92
N MET A 440 -9.75 1.27 -21.58
CA MET A 440 -8.81 0.19 -21.23
C MET A 440 -7.99 -0.32 -22.44
N ARG A 441 -8.48 -0.14 -23.68
CA ARG A 441 -7.74 -0.50 -24.90
C ARG A 441 -6.63 0.49 -25.25
N ILE A 442 -6.67 1.71 -24.72
CA ILE A 442 -5.73 2.78 -25.05
C ILE A 442 -4.31 2.47 -24.52
N HIS A 443 -4.17 2.13 -23.24
CA HIS A 443 -2.87 1.92 -22.60
C HIS A 443 -2.98 1.11 -21.29
N PRO A 444 -2.01 0.22 -20.95
CA PRO A 444 -2.04 -0.60 -19.72
C PRO A 444 -2.03 0.20 -18.40
N ASN A 445 -1.58 1.46 -18.40
CA ASN A 445 -1.64 2.36 -17.24
C ASN A 445 -3.04 2.93 -16.98
N ILE A 446 -4.01 2.70 -17.86
CA ILE A 446 -5.40 3.11 -17.68
C ILE A 446 -6.18 1.91 -17.13
N LYS A 447 -6.76 2.09 -15.95
CA LYS A 447 -7.60 1.08 -15.28
C LYS A 447 -8.98 1.67 -15.05
N VAL A 448 -10.00 0.92 -15.45
CA VAL A 448 -11.40 1.34 -15.31
C VAL A 448 -12.16 0.28 -14.52
N ASP A 449 -12.86 0.72 -13.49
CA ASP A 449 -13.78 -0.09 -12.71
C ASP A 449 -15.22 0.46 -12.81
N GLN A 450 -16.20 -0.41 -12.59
CA GLN A 450 -17.63 -0.09 -12.67
C GLN A 450 -18.29 -0.46 -11.35
N SER A 451 -18.98 0.49 -10.72
CA SER A 451 -19.74 0.27 -9.49
C SER A 451 -21.23 0.57 -9.72
N VAL A 452 -22.09 -0.31 -9.21
CA VAL A 452 -23.53 -0.08 -9.10
C VAL A 452 -23.82 0.92 -7.99
#